data_AF-A0A964Q380-F1
#
_entry.id   AF-A0A964Q380-F1
#
_cell.length_a   1.000
_cell.length_b   1.000
_cell.length_c   1.000
_cell.angle_alpha   90.00
_cell.angle_beta   90.00
_cell.angle_gamma   90.00
#
_symmetry.space_group_name_H-M   'P 1'
#
loop_
_entity.id
_entity.type
_entity.pdbx_description
1 polymer ?
#
loop_
_entity_poly.entity_id
_entity_poly.type
_entity_poly.pdbx_seq_one_letter_code
_entity_poly.pdbx_strand_id
1 'polypeptide(L)'
;MLEARKFNEDRSAVWLAFFLIGLTLFLLAGLGDCTGWVLGVKVWTDPGKALAPLAKSYAPVPGWLSLAATIGFLCLLLLWERWKSLEKPAEFFLPLVIVVTLTLAAWVIGHHGFFAATPNERNKLGLNWSLGLTGEAGYLLALGLGLILGNFFPKAAGFLAPAARTEWFIKTGIVLVGAAIGVKAMEQYQLAGAILLRGLAAIVEAYLIYWALVYLVARKCFGFSREWAAPLASGISICGVSAAIATGAAIRARPVVPIVVSSLVVVFSVVELLGLPFLAKLLIPQEPMVAAAWMGLAVKTDGAAIASGAITEALFNPDGVFKKDWMLLTTTTVKIFIDLFIGVWCLVLSCVWVYWIDKKPGDRVGWKEVADRFPRFVLAYFLAFGLFLLLTKLLPEKLSDLKIVSGELDAWRKIFFALAFFSIGLSADFRKLWQEGLGKLLAVYVVCLFGFVIWIGLGISWLFFHGMQPPLNVGGGP
;
A
#
# COMPACT_ATOMS: atom_id res chain seq x y z
N MET A 1 12.89 9.22 36.21
CA MET A 1 11.63 8.79 35.58
C MET A 1 11.82 8.93 34.07
N LEU A 2 11.98 7.81 33.35
CA LEU A 2 12.08 7.83 31.89
C LEU A 2 10.69 8.22 31.36
N GLU A 3 10.57 9.39 30.73
CA GLU A 3 9.35 9.77 30.01
C GLU A 3 9.00 8.64 29.05
N ALA A 4 7.79 8.09 29.17
CA ALA A 4 7.30 7.07 28.27
C ALA A 4 7.32 7.63 26.84
N ARG A 5 8.23 7.13 25.99
CA ARG A 5 8.23 7.45 24.57
C ARG A 5 6.97 6.83 23.96
N LYS A 6 5.95 7.65 23.76
CA LYS A 6 4.71 7.29 23.06
C LYS A 6 5.03 6.58 21.74
N PHE A 7 4.40 5.44 21.50
CA PHE A 7 4.59 4.64 20.28
C PHE A 7 4.39 5.52 19.03
N ASN A 8 5.39 5.52 18.15
CA ASN A 8 5.35 6.27 16.89
C ASN A 8 5.45 5.26 15.73
N GLU A 9 4.32 5.05 15.06
CA GLU A 9 4.19 4.09 13.97
C GLU A 9 5.12 4.36 12.80
N ASP A 10 5.34 5.64 12.48
CA ASP A 10 6.18 6.04 11.36
C ASP A 10 7.65 5.67 11.63
N ARG A 11 8.15 5.99 12.84
CA ARG A 11 9.51 5.59 13.25
C ARG A 11 9.65 4.07 13.34
N SER A 12 8.64 3.39 13.89
CA SER A 12 8.66 1.94 14.03
C SER A 12 8.61 1.23 12.67
N ALA A 13 7.79 1.72 11.74
CA ALA A 13 7.73 1.19 10.37
C ALA A 13 9.07 1.28 9.65
N VAL A 14 9.75 2.43 9.75
CA VAL A 14 11.10 2.62 9.20
C VAL A 14 12.08 1.63 9.80
N TRP A 15 12.07 1.48 11.13
CA TRP A 15 12.97 0.54 11.80
C TRP A 15 12.70 -0.90 11.37
N LEU A 16 11.44 -1.35 11.35
CA LEU A 16 11.05 -2.69 10.92
C LEU A 16 11.53 -2.99 9.50
N ALA A 17 11.29 -2.07 8.58
CA ALA A 17 11.68 -2.26 7.19
C ALA A 17 13.20 -2.35 7.04
N PHE A 18 13.97 -1.46 7.68
CA PHE A 18 15.44 -1.53 7.61
C PHE A 18 16.02 -2.73 8.38
N PHE A 19 15.35 -3.21 9.42
CA PHE A 19 15.72 -4.44 10.10
C PHE A 19 15.57 -5.63 9.16
N LEU A 20 14.44 -5.75 8.47
CA LEU A 20 14.19 -6.82 7.48
C LEU A 20 15.15 -6.72 6.28
N ILE A 21 15.38 -5.50 5.76
CA ILE A 21 16.42 -5.26 4.74
C ILE A 21 17.77 -5.75 5.25
N GLY A 22 18.16 -5.36 6.46
CA GLY A 22 19.40 -5.80 7.09
C GLY A 22 19.54 -7.32 7.13
N LEU A 23 18.49 -8.04 7.53
CA LEU A 23 18.49 -9.51 7.56
C LEU A 23 18.70 -10.13 6.16
N THR A 24 18.07 -9.59 5.13
CA THR A 24 18.25 -10.12 3.76
C THR A 24 19.65 -9.85 3.20
N LEU A 25 20.32 -8.76 3.63
CA LEU A 25 21.68 -8.43 3.18
C LEU A 25 22.76 -9.41 3.71
N PHE A 26 22.45 -10.26 4.69
CA PHE A 26 23.36 -11.32 5.13
C PHE A 26 23.68 -12.31 4.00
N LEU A 27 22.72 -12.54 3.09
CA LEU A 27 22.94 -13.35 1.90
C LEU A 27 24.06 -12.75 1.02
N LEU A 28 24.02 -11.43 0.78
CA LEU A 28 25.06 -10.74 0.00
C LEU A 28 26.42 -10.76 0.70
N ALA A 29 26.43 -10.78 2.03
CA ALA A 29 27.65 -10.89 2.82
C ALA A 29 28.23 -12.31 2.88
N GLY A 30 27.56 -13.31 2.28
CA GLY A 30 27.97 -14.72 2.35
C GLY A 30 27.75 -15.35 3.74
N LEU A 31 26.95 -14.72 4.60
CA LEU A 31 26.65 -15.18 5.96
C LEU A 31 25.47 -16.16 6.02
N GLY A 32 24.88 -16.47 4.86
CA GLY A 32 23.72 -17.33 4.71
C GLY A 32 22.42 -16.55 4.50
N ASP A 33 21.41 -17.26 4.05
CA ASP A 33 20.06 -16.75 3.82
C ASP A 33 19.30 -16.74 5.16
N CYS A 34 19.08 -15.57 5.75
CA CYS A 34 18.41 -15.45 7.04
C CYS A 34 16.88 -15.35 6.95
N THR A 35 16.29 -15.23 5.75
CA THR A 35 14.84 -15.01 5.60
C THR A 35 14.14 -15.96 4.61
N GLY A 36 14.88 -16.83 3.94
CA GLY A 36 14.34 -17.80 2.98
C GLY A 36 13.39 -18.84 3.57
N TRP A 37 13.35 -19.01 4.90
CA TRP A 37 12.40 -19.86 5.61
C TRP A 37 10.98 -19.28 5.66
N VAL A 38 10.81 -17.99 5.32
CA VAL A 38 9.51 -17.29 5.28
C VAL A 38 8.51 -18.03 4.43
N LEU A 39 7.23 -17.93 4.81
CA LEU A 39 6.14 -18.56 4.08
C LEU A 39 6.06 -18.07 2.64
N GLY A 40 6.30 -18.99 1.71
CA GLY A 40 5.82 -18.92 0.34
C GLY A 40 4.49 -19.66 0.20
N VAL A 41 3.52 -19.03 -0.46
CA VAL A 41 2.25 -19.67 -0.79
C VAL A 41 2.17 -19.90 -2.29
N LYS A 42 1.96 -21.15 -2.70
CA LYS A 42 1.78 -21.52 -4.11
C LYS A 42 0.30 -21.54 -4.45
N VAL A 43 -0.06 -21.32 -5.71
CA VAL A 43 -1.46 -21.53 -6.14
C VAL A 43 -1.80 -23.02 -5.98
N TRP A 44 -2.93 -23.31 -5.34
CA TRP A 44 -3.23 -24.67 -4.88
C TRP A 44 -4.71 -25.07 -5.05
N THR A 45 -4.95 -26.35 -5.33
CA THR A 45 -6.27 -27.02 -5.19
C THR A 45 -6.23 -28.11 -4.12
N ASP A 46 -5.03 -28.63 -3.85
CA ASP A 46 -4.71 -29.54 -2.75
C ASP A 46 -4.07 -28.74 -1.60
N PRO A 47 -4.71 -28.67 -0.40
CA PRO A 47 -4.18 -27.96 0.75
C PRO A 47 -2.76 -28.40 1.15
N GLY A 48 -2.41 -29.67 0.93
CA GLY A 48 -1.10 -30.22 1.29
C GLY A 48 0.07 -29.59 0.51
N LYS A 49 -0.22 -28.91 -0.61
CA LYS A 49 0.78 -28.25 -1.47
C LYS A 49 0.75 -26.73 -1.39
N ALA A 50 -0.14 -26.17 -0.57
CA ALA A 50 -0.34 -24.72 -0.47
C ALA A 50 0.87 -23.99 0.10
N LEU A 51 1.53 -24.61 1.10
CA LEU A 51 2.57 -23.97 1.89
C LEU A 51 3.96 -24.52 1.53
N ALA A 52 4.93 -23.62 1.38
CA ALA A 52 6.33 -23.96 1.20
C ALA A 52 7.22 -22.85 1.80
N PRO A 53 8.48 -23.14 2.14
CA PRO A 53 9.47 -22.08 2.35
C PRO A 53 9.71 -21.31 1.05
N LEU A 54 10.04 -20.03 1.18
CA LEU A 54 10.24 -19.13 0.04
C LEU A 54 11.50 -19.50 -0.76
N ALA A 55 12.62 -19.72 -0.09
CA ALA A 55 13.88 -20.01 -0.73
C ALA A 55 14.10 -21.52 -0.89
N LYS A 56 14.75 -21.89 -2.01
CA LYS A 56 15.06 -23.30 -2.33
C LYS A 56 16.06 -23.91 -1.34
N SER A 57 16.93 -23.09 -0.74
CA SER A 57 17.86 -23.47 0.34
C SER A 57 17.13 -24.13 1.52
N TYR A 58 15.87 -23.76 1.75
CA TYR A 58 15.03 -24.25 2.83
C TYR A 58 14.08 -25.37 2.41
N ALA A 59 14.19 -25.94 1.21
CA ALA A 59 13.29 -26.99 0.71
C ALA A 59 12.99 -28.18 1.67
N PRO A 60 13.92 -28.63 2.55
CA PRO A 60 13.62 -29.67 3.53
C PRO A 60 12.65 -29.25 4.65
N VAL A 61 12.43 -27.94 4.85
CA VAL A 61 11.54 -27.41 5.89
C VAL A 61 10.08 -27.61 5.47
N PRO A 62 9.25 -28.27 6.30
CA PRO A 62 7.83 -28.40 6.01
C PRO A 62 7.12 -27.05 5.93
N GLY A 63 6.21 -26.87 4.96
CA GLY A 63 5.53 -25.59 4.75
C GLY A 63 4.71 -25.08 5.95
N TRP A 64 4.12 -25.98 6.75
CA TRP A 64 3.42 -25.59 7.98
C TRP A 64 4.37 -25.03 9.04
N LEU A 65 5.63 -25.51 9.07
CA LEU A 65 6.65 -24.99 9.98
C LEU A 65 7.11 -23.60 9.52
N SER A 66 7.25 -23.38 8.21
CA SER A 66 7.45 -22.04 7.64
C SER A 66 6.31 -21.07 7.97
N LEU A 67 5.05 -21.52 7.91
CA LEU A 67 3.89 -20.73 8.34
C LEU A 67 3.99 -20.37 9.83
N ALA A 68 4.22 -21.37 10.70
CA ALA A 68 4.34 -21.17 12.14
C ALA A 68 5.52 -20.25 12.50
N ALA A 69 6.68 -20.43 11.86
CA ALA A 69 7.84 -19.57 12.03
C ALA A 69 7.55 -18.13 11.58
N THR A 70 6.84 -17.96 10.46
CA THR A 70 6.47 -16.63 9.95
C THR A 70 5.54 -15.91 10.91
N ILE A 71 4.51 -16.59 11.43
CA ILE A 71 3.60 -16.05 12.45
C ILE A 71 4.40 -15.69 13.71
N GLY A 72 5.19 -16.63 14.23
CA GLY A 72 5.98 -16.45 15.45
C GLY A 72 6.95 -15.27 15.34
N PHE A 73 7.72 -15.20 14.26
CA PHE A 73 8.65 -14.10 14.01
C PHE A 73 7.96 -12.76 13.87
N LEU A 74 6.86 -12.67 13.09
CA LEU A 74 6.09 -11.43 12.96
C LEU A 74 5.54 -10.97 14.31
N CYS A 75 4.98 -11.90 15.08
CA CYS A 75 4.44 -11.59 16.39
C CYS A 75 5.54 -11.06 17.30
N LEU A 76 6.67 -11.78 17.42
CA LEU A 76 7.81 -11.36 18.23
C LEU A 76 8.36 -9.99 17.80
N LEU A 77 8.52 -9.77 16.50
CA LEU A 77 9.07 -8.53 15.96
C LEU A 77 8.15 -7.32 16.23
N LEU A 78 6.84 -7.48 16.02
CA LEU A 78 5.85 -6.42 16.28
C LEU A 78 5.64 -6.20 17.78
N LEU A 79 5.68 -7.26 18.59
CA LEU A 79 5.64 -7.16 20.06
C LEU A 79 6.85 -6.43 20.61
N TRP A 80 8.04 -6.71 20.07
CA TRP A 80 9.28 -6.06 20.48
C TRP A 80 9.21 -4.55 20.32
N GLU A 81 8.72 -4.08 19.17
CA GLU A 81 8.51 -2.64 18.93
C GLU A 81 7.47 -2.02 19.85
N ARG A 82 6.39 -2.77 20.15
CA ARG A 82 5.37 -2.35 21.12
C ARG A 82 5.95 -2.25 22.53
N TRP A 83 6.74 -3.23 22.95
CA TRP A 83 7.35 -3.32 24.27
C TRP A 83 8.32 -2.16 24.55
N LYS A 84 9.14 -1.77 23.57
CA LYS A 84 10.01 -0.58 23.66
C LYS A 84 9.24 0.71 23.96
N SER A 85 7.96 0.77 23.62
CA SER A 85 7.12 1.96 23.78
C SER A 85 6.37 1.98 25.11
N LEU A 86 6.64 1.03 26.02
CA LEU A 86 6.06 0.93 27.37
C LEU A 86 4.51 0.84 27.41
N GLU A 87 3.88 0.47 26.31
CA GLU A 87 2.44 0.15 26.26
C GLU A 87 2.20 -1.27 26.78
N LYS A 88 1.07 -1.51 27.46
CA LYS A 88 0.69 -2.81 28.05
C LYS A 88 0.77 -3.95 27.03
N PRO A 89 1.84 -4.77 26.99
CA PRO A 89 2.08 -5.70 25.88
C PRO A 89 1.09 -6.86 25.88
N ALA A 90 0.61 -7.24 27.06
CA ALA A 90 -0.34 -8.34 27.25
C ALA A 90 -1.70 -8.08 26.56
N GLU A 91 -2.16 -6.82 26.56
CA GLU A 91 -3.41 -6.42 25.90
C GLU A 91 -3.26 -6.38 24.36
N PHE A 92 -2.03 -6.37 23.85
CA PHE A 92 -1.72 -6.36 22.41
C PHE A 92 -1.35 -7.73 21.86
N PHE A 93 -0.76 -8.61 22.68
CA PHE A 93 -0.27 -9.93 22.27
C PHE A 93 -1.33 -10.80 21.60
N LEU A 94 -2.41 -11.10 22.32
CA LEU A 94 -3.42 -12.02 21.82
C LEU A 94 -4.16 -11.45 20.60
N PRO A 95 -4.57 -10.16 20.59
CA PRO A 95 -5.07 -9.50 19.38
C PRO A 95 -4.12 -9.62 18.20
N LEU A 96 -2.81 -9.41 18.41
CA LEU A 96 -1.82 -9.47 17.33
C LEU A 96 -1.69 -10.87 16.75
N VAL A 97 -1.57 -11.90 17.58
CA VAL A 97 -1.50 -13.30 17.12
C VAL A 97 -2.72 -13.64 16.28
N ILE A 98 -3.91 -13.22 16.71
CA ILE A 98 -5.16 -13.48 15.99
C ILE A 98 -5.19 -12.70 14.66
N VAL A 99 -4.87 -11.41 14.66
CA VAL A 99 -4.83 -10.59 13.43
C VAL A 99 -3.86 -11.19 12.42
N VAL A 100 -2.64 -11.55 12.84
CA VAL A 100 -1.64 -12.14 11.94
C VAL A 100 -2.11 -13.49 11.40
N THR A 101 -2.67 -14.34 12.26
CA THR A 101 -3.14 -15.67 11.87
C THR A 101 -4.30 -15.58 10.89
N LEU A 102 -5.32 -14.77 11.19
CA LEU A 102 -6.48 -14.58 10.30
C LEU A 102 -6.07 -13.96 8.96
N THR A 103 -5.13 -13.02 8.98
CA THR A 103 -4.59 -12.41 7.77
C THR A 103 -3.88 -13.44 6.90
N LEU A 104 -2.97 -14.25 7.48
CA LEU A 104 -2.25 -15.27 6.72
C LEU A 104 -3.16 -16.42 6.28
N ALA A 105 -4.20 -16.74 7.06
CA ALA A 105 -5.24 -17.68 6.61
C ALA A 105 -5.97 -17.14 5.38
N ALA A 106 -6.41 -15.87 5.40
CA ALA A 106 -7.02 -15.23 4.24
C ALA A 106 -6.06 -15.17 3.04
N TRP A 107 -4.77 -14.91 3.29
CA TRP A 107 -3.72 -14.93 2.27
C TRP A 107 -3.58 -16.31 1.62
N VAL A 108 -3.53 -17.38 2.42
CA VAL A 108 -3.44 -18.77 1.94
C VAL A 108 -4.69 -19.17 1.17
N ILE A 109 -5.89 -18.86 1.68
CA ILE A 109 -7.16 -19.13 1.00
C ILE A 109 -7.22 -18.36 -0.33
N GLY A 110 -6.69 -17.14 -0.37
CA GLY A 110 -6.61 -16.33 -1.58
C GLY A 110 -5.79 -16.99 -2.69
N HIS A 111 -4.84 -17.86 -2.34
CA HIS A 111 -4.06 -18.65 -3.31
C HIS A 111 -4.78 -19.92 -3.77
N HIS A 112 -5.99 -20.21 -3.29
CA HIS A 112 -6.77 -21.32 -3.80
C HIS A 112 -7.06 -21.12 -5.29
N GLY A 113 -7.01 -22.19 -6.08
CA GLY A 113 -7.06 -22.13 -7.54
C GLY A 113 -8.31 -21.43 -8.10
N PHE A 114 -9.47 -21.55 -7.46
CA PHE A 114 -10.67 -20.80 -7.86
C PHE A 114 -10.50 -19.26 -7.81
N PHE A 115 -9.67 -18.75 -6.89
CA PHE A 115 -9.38 -17.32 -6.80
C PHE A 115 -8.15 -16.97 -7.64
N ALA A 116 -7.06 -17.71 -7.44
CA ALA A 116 -5.74 -17.32 -7.90
C ALA A 116 -5.32 -17.90 -9.26
N ALA A 117 -5.83 -19.07 -9.67
CA ALA A 117 -5.31 -19.73 -10.86
C ALA A 117 -5.53 -18.84 -12.07
N THR A 118 -4.45 -18.49 -12.76
CA THR A 118 -4.51 -17.77 -14.01
C THR A 118 -4.99 -18.71 -15.14
N PRO A 119 -5.63 -18.25 -16.23
CA PRO A 119 -6.04 -19.11 -17.36
C PRO A 119 -5.00 -20.16 -17.81
N ASN A 120 -3.72 -19.82 -17.80
CA ASN A 120 -2.64 -20.76 -18.12
C ASN A 120 -2.34 -21.81 -17.03
N GLU A 121 -2.73 -21.54 -15.78
CA GLU A 121 -2.63 -22.47 -14.66
C GLU A 121 -3.91 -23.31 -14.48
N ARG A 122 -5.07 -22.83 -14.95
CA ARG A 122 -6.36 -23.53 -14.83
C ARG A 122 -6.30 -24.96 -15.38
N ASN A 123 -5.77 -25.10 -16.59
CA ASN A 123 -5.64 -26.40 -17.26
C ASN A 123 -4.70 -27.35 -16.48
N LYS A 124 -3.61 -26.81 -15.92
CA LYS A 124 -2.64 -27.57 -15.10
C LYS A 124 -3.22 -27.99 -13.75
N LEU A 125 -4.18 -27.23 -13.23
CA LEU A 125 -4.84 -27.46 -11.94
C LEU A 125 -6.18 -28.21 -12.07
N GLY A 126 -6.59 -28.57 -13.29
CA GLY A 126 -7.86 -29.27 -13.54
C GLY A 126 -9.11 -28.43 -13.27
N LEU A 127 -9.02 -27.10 -13.37
CA LEU A 127 -10.11 -26.18 -13.08
C LEU A 127 -10.81 -25.71 -14.35
N ASN A 128 -12.15 -25.82 -14.40
CA ASN A 128 -12.96 -25.31 -15.51
C ASN A 128 -13.11 -23.78 -15.48
N TRP A 129 -12.96 -23.16 -14.31
CA TRP A 129 -13.10 -21.72 -14.12
C TRP A 129 -12.26 -21.25 -12.94
N SER A 130 -11.84 -19.99 -12.97
CA SER A 130 -11.30 -19.26 -11.82
C SER A 130 -11.45 -17.76 -12.03
N LEU A 131 -11.35 -16.97 -10.96
CA LEU A 131 -11.34 -15.52 -11.02
C LEU A 131 -10.07 -14.94 -11.67
N GLY A 132 -8.97 -15.71 -11.67
CA GLY A 132 -7.71 -15.28 -12.31
C GLY A 132 -7.00 -14.15 -11.58
N LEU A 133 -7.23 -13.99 -10.28
CA LEU A 133 -6.74 -12.86 -9.48
C LEU A 133 -5.31 -13.03 -8.95
N THR A 134 -4.62 -14.10 -9.36
CA THR A 134 -3.35 -14.55 -8.77
C THR A 134 -3.45 -14.73 -7.25
N GLY A 135 -2.31 -15.00 -6.60
CA GLY A 135 -2.25 -15.07 -5.14
C GLY A 135 -2.70 -13.79 -4.42
N GLU A 136 -2.79 -12.67 -5.14
CA GLU A 136 -3.16 -11.37 -4.60
C GLU A 136 -4.64 -11.25 -4.22
N ALA A 137 -5.48 -12.21 -4.63
CA ALA A 137 -6.81 -12.39 -4.05
C ALA A 137 -6.79 -12.50 -2.51
N GLY A 138 -5.66 -12.91 -1.93
CA GLY A 138 -5.45 -12.90 -0.49
C GLY A 138 -5.66 -11.53 0.17
N TYR A 139 -5.34 -10.43 -0.52
CA TYR A 139 -5.61 -9.07 -0.02
C TYR A 139 -7.11 -8.78 0.10
N LEU A 140 -7.89 -9.19 -0.91
CA LEU A 140 -9.33 -9.01 -0.93
C LEU A 140 -10.02 -9.81 0.17
N LEU A 141 -9.58 -11.06 0.36
CA LEU A 141 -10.11 -11.90 1.43
C LEU A 141 -9.73 -11.37 2.82
N ALA A 142 -8.51 -10.85 2.99
CA ALA A 142 -8.09 -10.23 4.25
C ALA A 142 -8.93 -8.99 4.57
N LEU A 143 -9.16 -8.11 3.58
CA LEU A 143 -10.02 -6.94 3.70
C LEU A 143 -11.48 -7.33 3.99
N GLY A 144 -12.03 -8.27 3.23
CA GLY A 144 -13.40 -8.75 3.40
C GLY A 144 -13.63 -9.38 4.78
N LEU A 145 -12.69 -10.18 5.26
CA LEU A 145 -12.73 -10.74 6.61
C LEU A 145 -12.68 -9.65 7.68
N GLY A 146 -11.82 -8.65 7.51
CA GLY A 146 -11.78 -7.48 8.38
C GLY A 146 -13.13 -6.75 8.41
N LEU A 147 -13.75 -6.48 7.26
CA LEU A 147 -15.05 -5.80 7.15
C LEU A 147 -16.16 -6.57 7.85
N ILE A 148 -16.19 -7.89 7.66
CA ILE A 148 -17.17 -8.78 8.31
C ILE A 148 -17.03 -8.67 9.83
N LEU A 149 -15.81 -8.78 10.35
CA LEU A 149 -15.54 -8.67 11.79
C LEU A 149 -15.88 -7.27 12.32
N GLY A 150 -15.49 -6.21 11.61
CA GLY A 150 -15.73 -4.82 11.98
C GLY A 150 -17.22 -4.47 12.11
N ASN A 151 -18.06 -4.94 11.18
CA ASN A 151 -19.46 -4.49 11.07
C ASN A 151 -20.49 -5.46 11.66
N PHE A 152 -20.19 -6.76 11.67
CA PHE A 152 -21.10 -7.79 12.20
C PHE A 152 -20.70 -8.28 13.60
N PHE A 153 -19.42 -8.14 13.98
CA PHE A 153 -18.90 -8.63 15.27
C PHE A 153 -18.16 -7.52 16.06
N PRO A 154 -18.82 -6.41 16.45
CA PRO A 154 -18.17 -5.23 17.02
C PRO A 154 -17.39 -5.50 18.32
N LYS A 155 -17.81 -6.49 19.13
CA LYS A 155 -17.06 -6.91 20.32
C LYS A 155 -15.71 -7.55 19.95
N ALA A 156 -15.69 -8.41 18.93
CA ALA A 156 -14.47 -9.00 18.41
C ALA A 156 -13.59 -7.93 17.74
N ALA A 157 -14.18 -7.02 16.96
CA ALA A 157 -13.46 -5.90 16.36
C ALA A 157 -12.82 -4.99 17.42
N GLY A 158 -13.55 -4.65 18.48
CA GLY A 158 -13.01 -3.87 19.61
C GLY A 158 -11.85 -4.58 20.32
N PHE A 159 -11.92 -5.91 20.46
CA PHE A 159 -10.82 -6.71 21.01
C PHE A 159 -9.59 -6.75 20.09
N LEU A 160 -9.79 -6.82 18.76
CA LEU A 160 -8.71 -6.88 17.77
C LEU A 160 -8.13 -5.50 17.40
N ALA A 161 -8.85 -4.41 17.68
CA ALA A 161 -8.48 -3.04 17.33
C ALA A 161 -7.06 -2.61 17.79
N PRO A 162 -6.54 -3.01 18.97
CA PRO A 162 -5.17 -2.68 19.37
C PRO A 162 -4.12 -3.18 18.37
N ALA A 163 -4.40 -4.30 17.68
CA ALA A 163 -3.53 -4.93 16.68
C ALA A 163 -3.73 -4.46 15.24
N ALA A 164 -4.88 -3.86 14.92
CA ALA A 164 -5.22 -3.41 13.58
C ALA A 164 -4.56 -2.05 13.23
N ARG A 165 -3.23 -2.03 13.11
CA ARG A 165 -2.43 -0.82 12.89
C ARG A 165 -2.14 -0.61 11.40
N THR A 166 -3.17 -0.20 10.66
CA THR A 166 -3.12 0.01 9.19
C THR A 166 -1.89 0.79 8.73
N GLU A 167 -1.67 1.97 9.30
CA GLU A 167 -0.57 2.86 8.89
C GLU A 167 0.81 2.26 9.19
N TRP A 168 0.94 1.55 10.31
CA TRP A 168 2.20 0.90 10.67
C TRP A 168 2.60 -0.18 9.67
N PHE A 169 1.65 -1.04 9.29
CA PHE A 169 1.89 -2.14 8.36
C PHE A 169 2.13 -1.63 6.93
N ILE A 170 1.31 -0.69 6.45
CA ILE A 170 1.46 -0.16 5.09
C ILE A 170 2.79 0.59 4.91
N LYS A 171 3.17 1.45 5.88
CA LYS A 171 4.44 2.20 5.83
C LYS A 171 5.64 1.26 5.82
N THR A 172 5.59 0.18 6.60
CA THR A 172 6.65 -0.86 6.59
C THR A 172 6.76 -1.47 5.20
N GLY A 173 5.63 -1.91 4.62
CA GLY A 173 5.61 -2.47 3.27
C GLY A 173 6.08 -1.49 2.19
N ILE A 174 5.75 -0.19 2.28
CA ILE A 174 6.21 0.84 1.33
C ILE A 174 7.73 0.97 1.38
N VAL A 175 8.37 1.00 2.55
CA VAL A 175 9.84 1.09 2.60
C VAL A 175 10.48 -0.16 1.95
N LEU A 176 9.90 -1.36 2.16
CA LEU A 176 10.35 -2.60 1.52
C LEU A 176 10.17 -2.59 -0.01
N VAL A 177 9.11 -1.94 -0.52
CA VAL A 177 8.94 -1.68 -1.96
C VAL A 177 10.17 -0.95 -2.49
N GLY A 178 10.66 0.09 -1.79
CA GLY A 178 11.81 0.89 -2.24
C GLY A 178 13.02 0.03 -2.61
N ALA A 179 13.34 -0.94 -1.76
CA ALA A 179 14.40 -1.92 -2.03
C ALA A 179 14.15 -2.76 -3.29
N ALA A 180 12.94 -3.35 -3.42
CA ALA A 180 12.58 -4.17 -4.58
C ALA A 180 12.59 -3.37 -5.90
N ILE A 181 12.12 -2.12 -5.86
CA ILE A 181 12.17 -1.21 -7.01
C ILE A 181 13.62 -0.86 -7.35
N GLY A 182 14.48 -0.64 -6.36
CA GLY A 182 15.89 -0.32 -6.60
C GLY A 182 16.61 -1.40 -7.41
N VAL A 183 16.35 -2.68 -7.12
CA VAL A 183 16.89 -3.80 -7.91
C VAL A 183 16.28 -3.83 -9.32
N LYS A 184 14.95 -3.76 -9.42
CA LYS A 184 14.22 -3.83 -10.71
C LYS A 184 14.55 -2.65 -11.64
N ALA A 185 14.77 -1.45 -11.11
CA ALA A 185 15.04 -0.24 -11.88
C ALA A 185 16.35 -0.31 -12.68
N MET A 186 17.37 -1.00 -12.18
CA MET A 186 18.64 -1.21 -12.90
C MET A 186 18.51 -2.27 -14.01
N GLU A 187 17.70 -3.30 -13.81
CA GLU A 187 17.43 -4.30 -14.85
C GLU A 187 16.72 -3.71 -16.07
N GLN A 188 16.06 -2.56 -15.87
CA GLN A 188 15.18 -1.92 -16.85
C GLN A 188 15.62 -0.48 -17.14
N TYR A 189 16.92 -0.20 -17.00
CA TYR A 189 17.51 1.14 -17.17
C TYR A 189 17.14 1.80 -18.52
N GLN A 190 16.85 1.02 -19.56
CA GLN A 190 16.36 1.51 -20.86
C GLN A 190 14.93 2.11 -20.80
N LEU A 191 14.13 1.78 -19.78
CA LEU A 191 12.76 2.27 -19.53
C LEU A 191 12.64 3.18 -18.28
N ALA A 192 13.66 3.20 -17.41
CA ALA A 192 13.65 3.90 -16.13
C ALA A 192 13.47 5.42 -16.24
N GLY A 193 14.04 6.06 -17.28
CA GLY A 193 13.86 7.49 -17.54
C GLY A 193 12.39 7.86 -17.83
N ALA A 194 11.68 6.97 -18.53
CA ALA A 194 10.28 7.18 -18.87
C ALA A 194 9.36 7.01 -17.64
N ILE A 195 9.74 6.21 -16.65
CA ILE A 195 8.94 6.00 -15.42
C ILE A 195 9.15 7.14 -14.43
N LEU A 196 10.38 7.61 -14.26
CA LEU A 196 10.71 8.74 -13.38
C LEU A 196 10.06 10.04 -13.89
N LEU A 197 10.11 10.30 -15.20
CA LEU A 197 9.46 11.48 -15.80
C LEU A 197 7.94 11.44 -15.66
N ARG A 198 7.34 10.25 -15.68
CA ARG A 198 5.89 10.04 -15.54
C ARG A 198 5.41 10.06 -14.09
N GLY A 199 6.24 9.64 -13.13
CA GLY A 199 6.01 9.89 -11.70
C GLY A 199 5.92 11.40 -11.39
N LEU A 200 6.70 12.22 -12.11
CA LEU A 200 6.63 13.68 -12.03
C LEU A 200 5.30 14.23 -12.58
N ALA A 201 4.76 13.62 -13.64
CA ALA A 201 3.45 13.98 -14.18
C ALA A 201 2.29 13.61 -13.23
N ALA A 202 2.38 12.48 -12.52
CA ALA A 202 1.43 12.10 -11.48
C ALA A 202 1.39 13.13 -10.33
N ILE A 203 2.54 13.72 -9.98
CA ILE A 203 2.63 14.81 -8.99
C ILE A 203 1.88 16.05 -9.48
N VAL A 204 2.10 16.46 -10.74
CA VAL A 204 1.42 17.61 -11.34
C VAL A 204 -0.10 17.42 -11.31
N GLU A 205 -0.58 16.23 -11.66
CA GLU A 205 -2.00 15.90 -11.64
C GLU A 205 -2.64 15.93 -10.25
N ALA A 206 -2.10 15.14 -9.31
CA ALA A 206 -2.72 14.93 -8.01
C ALA A 206 -2.79 16.24 -7.19
N TYR A 207 -1.78 17.11 -7.32
CA TYR A 207 -1.68 18.33 -6.52
C TYR A 207 -2.20 19.58 -7.22
N LEU A 208 -1.97 19.73 -8.53
CA LEU A 208 -2.38 20.96 -9.23
C LEU A 208 -3.77 20.87 -9.84
N ILE A 209 -4.25 19.66 -10.16
CA ILE A 209 -5.56 19.46 -10.78
C ILE A 209 -6.56 18.94 -9.75
N TYR A 210 -6.36 17.73 -9.21
CA TYR A 210 -7.35 17.11 -8.33
C TYR A 210 -7.58 17.94 -7.07
N TRP A 211 -6.51 18.29 -6.36
CA TRP A 211 -6.64 19.01 -5.10
C TRP A 211 -7.35 20.35 -5.29
N ALA A 212 -6.97 21.12 -6.32
CA ALA A 212 -7.59 22.40 -6.62
C ALA A 212 -9.08 22.26 -6.96
N LEU A 213 -9.44 21.32 -7.84
CA LEU A 213 -10.83 21.09 -8.21
C LEU A 213 -11.68 20.59 -7.03
N VAL A 214 -11.19 19.60 -6.27
CA VAL A 214 -11.91 19.10 -5.09
C VAL A 214 -12.08 20.20 -4.05
N TYR A 215 -11.04 21.00 -3.80
CA TYR A 215 -11.11 22.13 -2.88
C TYR A 215 -12.15 23.16 -3.35
N LEU A 216 -12.17 23.51 -4.64
CA LEU A 216 -13.13 24.44 -5.21
C LEU A 216 -14.56 23.89 -5.14
N VAL A 217 -14.79 22.63 -5.49
CA VAL A 217 -16.12 21.99 -5.40
C VAL A 217 -16.60 21.98 -3.95
N ALA A 218 -15.76 21.54 -3.00
CA ALA A 218 -16.09 21.53 -1.59
C ALA A 218 -16.45 22.93 -1.07
N ARG A 219 -15.70 23.97 -1.47
CA ARG A 219 -15.88 25.36 -1.01
C ARG A 219 -17.05 26.07 -1.68
N LYS A 220 -17.17 25.98 -3.00
CA LYS A 220 -18.08 26.79 -3.81
C LYS A 220 -19.41 26.10 -4.07
N CYS A 221 -19.40 24.80 -4.33
CA CYS A 221 -20.63 24.06 -4.62
C CYS A 221 -21.32 23.55 -3.35
N PHE A 222 -20.54 23.11 -2.36
CA PHE A 222 -21.08 22.50 -1.13
C PHE A 222 -20.94 23.36 0.13
N GLY A 223 -20.26 24.51 0.03
CA GLY A 223 -20.19 25.51 1.12
C GLY A 223 -19.35 25.10 2.33
N PHE A 224 -18.43 24.13 2.20
CA PHE A 224 -17.57 23.71 3.32
C PHE A 224 -16.64 24.83 3.80
N SER A 225 -16.32 24.85 5.09
CA SER A 225 -15.28 25.75 5.63
C SER A 225 -13.90 25.39 5.09
N ARG A 226 -12.92 26.30 5.18
CA ARG A 226 -11.54 26.03 4.73
C ARG A 226 -10.93 24.87 5.53
N GLU A 227 -11.24 24.83 6.83
CA GLU A 227 -10.84 23.78 7.78
C GLU A 227 -11.28 22.38 7.31
N TRP A 228 -12.49 22.23 6.74
CA TRP A 228 -12.99 20.96 6.20
C TRP A 228 -12.53 20.69 4.77
N ALA A 229 -12.54 21.72 3.92
CA ALA A 229 -12.26 21.56 2.50
C ALA A 229 -10.81 21.16 2.21
N ALA A 230 -9.83 21.66 2.96
CA ALA A 230 -8.42 21.35 2.71
C ALA A 230 -8.07 19.88 3.03
N PRO A 231 -8.40 19.32 4.22
CA PRO A 231 -8.18 17.90 4.49
C PRO A 231 -9.00 16.99 3.57
N LEU A 232 -10.23 17.37 3.22
CA LEU A 232 -11.07 16.63 2.27
C LEU A 232 -10.45 16.59 0.86
N ALA A 233 -9.97 17.73 0.37
CA ALA A 233 -9.28 17.82 -0.91
C ALA A 233 -8.01 16.96 -0.92
N SER A 234 -7.19 17.04 0.12
CA SER A 234 -6.00 16.21 0.25
C SER A 234 -6.32 14.71 0.33
N GLY A 235 -7.36 14.33 1.06
CA GLY A 235 -7.80 12.93 1.15
C GLY A 235 -8.27 12.38 -0.20
N ILE A 236 -9.13 13.11 -0.90
CA ILE A 236 -9.65 12.65 -2.21
C ILE A 236 -8.59 12.72 -3.30
N SER A 237 -7.55 13.55 -3.18
CA SER A 237 -6.66 13.82 -4.32
C SER A 237 -5.33 13.10 -4.27
N ILE A 238 -4.87 12.68 -3.09
CA ILE A 238 -3.47 12.27 -2.87
C ILE A 238 -3.42 10.81 -2.37
N CYS A 239 -3.11 10.61 -1.08
CA CYS A 239 -2.89 9.31 -0.44
C CYS A 239 -3.99 8.95 0.58
N GLY A 240 -5.12 9.66 0.51
CA GLY A 240 -6.27 9.33 1.33
C GLY A 240 -6.08 9.73 2.79
N VAL A 241 -5.95 8.73 3.66
CA VAL A 241 -5.92 8.90 5.12
C VAL A 241 -4.74 9.76 5.54
N SER A 242 -3.51 9.39 5.16
CA SER A 242 -2.32 10.11 5.60
C SER A 242 -2.29 11.55 5.08
N ALA A 243 -2.79 11.79 3.87
CA ALA A 243 -2.92 13.15 3.31
C ALA A 243 -3.94 14.00 4.07
N ALA A 244 -5.09 13.42 4.44
CA ALA A 244 -6.11 14.12 5.24
C ALA A 244 -5.59 14.47 6.64
N ILE A 245 -4.95 13.51 7.32
CA ILE A 245 -4.34 13.73 8.65
C ILE A 245 -3.22 14.77 8.58
N ALA A 246 -2.26 14.61 7.65
CA ALA A 246 -1.13 15.52 7.51
C ALA A 246 -1.59 16.94 7.16
N THR A 247 -2.58 17.08 6.27
CA THR A 247 -3.16 18.37 5.92
C THR A 247 -3.92 18.99 7.09
N GLY A 248 -4.69 18.19 7.84
CA GLY A 248 -5.37 18.64 9.06
C GLY A 248 -4.38 19.18 10.10
N ALA A 249 -3.25 18.50 10.29
CA ALA A 249 -2.17 18.97 11.15
C ALA A 249 -1.49 20.24 10.59
N ALA A 250 -1.25 20.28 9.27
CA ALA A 250 -0.64 21.42 8.57
C ALA A 250 -1.39 22.72 8.86
N ILE A 251 -2.72 22.68 8.73
CA ILE A 251 -3.61 23.84 8.88
C ILE A 251 -4.17 24.03 10.29
N ARG A 252 -3.77 23.18 11.25
CA ARG A 252 -4.27 23.16 12.65
C ARG A 252 -5.80 23.00 12.74
N ALA A 253 -6.37 22.11 11.93
CA ALA A 253 -7.78 21.74 12.01
C ALA A 253 -8.11 20.98 13.29
N ARG A 254 -9.37 21.01 13.72
CA ARG A 254 -9.84 20.17 14.84
C ARG A 254 -9.62 18.69 14.50
N PRO A 255 -9.15 17.86 15.45
CA PRO A 255 -8.83 16.44 15.19
C PRO A 255 -9.96 15.63 14.56
N VAL A 256 -11.22 15.95 14.87
CA VAL A 256 -12.40 15.29 14.29
C VAL A 256 -12.44 15.42 12.76
N VAL A 257 -12.01 16.55 12.20
CA VAL A 257 -12.12 16.83 10.76
C VAL A 257 -11.33 15.81 9.92
N PRO A 258 -10.00 15.68 10.08
CA PRO A 258 -9.24 14.75 9.27
C PRO A 258 -9.55 13.27 9.64
N ILE A 259 -10.02 12.96 10.85
CA ILE A 259 -10.47 11.61 11.24
C ILE A 259 -11.71 11.19 10.43
N VAL A 260 -12.71 12.06 10.32
CA VAL A 260 -13.94 11.79 9.57
C VAL A 260 -13.65 11.65 8.08
N VAL A 261 -12.84 12.56 7.53
CA VAL A 261 -12.38 12.47 6.12
C VAL A 261 -11.65 11.16 5.87
N SER A 262 -10.74 10.77 6.76
CA SER A 262 -9.97 9.52 6.63
C SER A 262 -10.88 8.29 6.61
N SER A 263 -11.88 8.26 7.49
CA SER A 263 -12.86 7.16 7.57
C SER A 263 -13.65 7.04 6.26
N LEU A 264 -14.02 8.16 5.64
CA LEU A 264 -14.73 8.18 4.35
C LEU A 264 -13.84 7.69 3.19
N VAL A 265 -12.59 8.15 3.13
CA VAL A 265 -11.61 7.70 2.11
C VAL A 265 -11.44 6.19 2.17
N VAL A 266 -11.33 5.61 3.36
CA VAL A 266 -11.19 4.16 3.53
C VAL A 266 -12.33 3.41 2.87
N VAL A 267 -13.57 3.84 3.08
CA VAL A 267 -14.74 3.17 2.49
C VAL A 267 -14.74 3.24 0.97
N PHE A 268 -14.51 4.42 0.40
CA PHE A 268 -14.44 4.53 -1.06
C PHE A 268 -13.25 3.81 -1.65
N SER A 269 -12.14 3.73 -0.93
CA SER A 269 -10.98 2.96 -1.37
C SER A 269 -11.32 1.48 -1.55
N VAL A 270 -12.21 0.92 -0.74
CA VAL A 270 -12.71 -0.45 -0.94
C VAL A 270 -13.51 -0.55 -2.24
N VAL A 271 -14.39 0.42 -2.50
CA VAL A 271 -15.20 0.48 -3.73
C VAL A 271 -14.32 0.63 -4.96
N GLU A 272 -13.36 1.55 -4.92
CA GLU A 272 -12.38 1.81 -5.97
C GLU A 272 -11.56 0.55 -6.26
N LEU A 273 -11.01 -0.09 -5.23
CA LEU A 273 -10.21 -1.31 -5.40
C LEU A 273 -11.01 -2.49 -5.95
N LEU A 274 -12.28 -2.65 -5.56
CA LEU A 274 -13.12 -3.74 -6.05
C LEU A 274 -13.71 -3.45 -7.44
N GLY A 275 -13.91 -2.19 -7.79
CA GLY A 275 -14.59 -1.79 -9.03
C GLY A 275 -13.66 -1.40 -10.16
N LEU A 276 -12.65 -0.55 -9.90
CA LEU A 276 -11.83 0.07 -10.94
C LEU A 276 -11.01 -0.92 -11.76
N PRO A 277 -10.39 -1.99 -11.20
CA PRO A 277 -9.65 -2.95 -12.02
C PRO A 277 -10.50 -3.62 -13.10
N PHE A 278 -11.75 -3.97 -12.76
CA PHE A 278 -12.68 -4.59 -13.71
C PHE A 278 -13.18 -3.57 -14.73
N LEU A 279 -13.46 -2.33 -14.30
CA LEU A 279 -13.80 -1.25 -15.21
C LEU A 279 -12.67 -0.97 -16.21
N ALA A 280 -11.41 -1.01 -15.76
CA ALA A 280 -10.24 -0.89 -16.65
C ALA A 280 -10.20 -2.02 -17.67
N LYS A 281 -10.44 -3.27 -17.26
CA LYS A 281 -10.48 -4.40 -18.19
C LYS A 281 -11.58 -4.26 -19.24
N LEU A 282 -12.71 -3.63 -18.91
CA LEU A 282 -13.81 -3.38 -19.83
C LEU A 282 -13.53 -2.22 -20.79
N LEU A 283 -13.04 -1.09 -20.27
CA LEU A 283 -12.87 0.14 -21.05
C LEU A 283 -11.61 0.13 -21.91
N ILE A 284 -10.50 -0.41 -21.40
CA ILE A 284 -9.17 -0.28 -21.99
C ILE A 284 -8.41 -1.62 -22.05
N PRO A 285 -9.01 -2.71 -22.56
CA PRO A 285 -8.47 -4.08 -22.46
C PRO A 285 -7.07 -4.26 -23.07
N GLN A 286 -6.69 -3.41 -24.03
CA GLN A 286 -5.42 -3.49 -24.77
C GLN A 286 -4.30 -2.63 -24.17
N GLU A 287 -4.59 -1.87 -23.11
CA GLU A 287 -3.68 -0.86 -22.53
C GLU A 287 -3.31 -1.20 -21.07
N PRO A 288 -2.58 -2.31 -20.83
CA PRO A 288 -2.24 -2.76 -19.48
C PRO A 288 -1.48 -1.71 -18.66
N MET A 289 -0.54 -0.99 -19.27
CA MET A 289 0.25 0.03 -18.54
C MET A 289 -0.58 1.26 -18.18
N VAL A 290 -1.55 1.63 -19.02
CA VAL A 290 -2.53 2.68 -18.70
C VAL A 290 -3.40 2.24 -17.53
N ALA A 291 -3.91 0.99 -17.55
CA ALA A 291 -4.72 0.45 -16.46
C ALA A 291 -3.95 0.43 -15.13
N ALA A 292 -2.68 0.02 -15.16
CA ALA A 292 -1.79 0.02 -13.99
C ALA A 292 -1.55 1.44 -13.44
N ALA A 293 -1.16 2.39 -14.30
CA ALA A 293 -0.97 3.77 -13.88
C ALA A 293 -2.27 4.37 -13.32
N TRP A 294 -3.42 4.04 -13.92
CA TRP A 294 -4.71 4.54 -13.51
C TRP A 294 -5.07 4.13 -12.09
N MET A 295 -4.76 2.89 -11.71
CA MET A 295 -4.93 2.44 -10.31
C MET A 295 -4.12 3.29 -9.34
N GLY A 296 -2.90 3.66 -9.70
CA GLY A 296 -2.02 4.49 -8.87
C GLY A 296 -2.53 5.93 -8.70
N LEU A 297 -3.22 6.48 -9.70
CA LEU A 297 -3.74 7.85 -9.70
C LEU A 297 -5.15 7.95 -9.08
N ALA A 298 -6.02 6.98 -9.40
CA ALA A 298 -7.43 7.03 -9.06
C ALA A 298 -7.74 6.44 -7.68
N VAL A 299 -6.99 5.44 -7.20
CA VAL A 299 -7.32 4.75 -5.95
C VAL A 299 -6.63 5.44 -4.76
N LYS A 300 -7.41 5.79 -3.73
CA LYS A 300 -7.00 6.84 -2.78
C LYS A 300 -6.12 6.39 -1.64
N THR A 301 -6.31 5.21 -1.09
CA THR A 301 -5.36 4.69 -0.08
C THR A 301 -4.23 3.91 -0.73
N ASP A 302 -3.02 4.01 -0.16
CA ASP A 302 -1.82 3.34 -0.69
C ASP A 302 -2.01 1.83 -0.73
N GLY A 303 -2.60 1.29 0.34
CA GLY A 303 -3.04 -0.09 0.39
C GLY A 303 -3.92 -0.42 -0.80
N ALA A 304 -5.10 0.20 -0.88
CA ALA A 304 -6.06 -0.12 -1.92
C ALA A 304 -5.51 0.10 -3.33
N ALA A 305 -4.70 1.13 -3.57
CA ALA A 305 -4.08 1.40 -4.86
C ALA A 305 -3.16 0.26 -5.27
N ILE A 306 -2.26 -0.16 -4.38
CA ILE A 306 -1.35 -1.27 -4.65
C ILE A 306 -2.12 -2.57 -4.89
N ALA A 307 -3.12 -2.91 -4.06
CA ALA A 307 -3.89 -4.13 -4.33
C ALA A 307 -4.77 -4.04 -5.58
N SER A 308 -5.30 -2.86 -5.92
CA SER A 308 -6.03 -2.67 -7.17
C SER A 308 -5.11 -2.81 -8.38
N GLY A 309 -3.85 -2.37 -8.29
CA GLY A 309 -2.82 -2.60 -9.32
C GLY A 309 -2.46 -4.07 -9.47
N ALA A 310 -2.39 -4.77 -8.36
CA ALA A 310 -2.23 -6.22 -8.26
C ALA A 310 -3.38 -6.97 -8.95
N ILE A 311 -4.64 -6.64 -8.60
CA ILE A 311 -5.84 -7.17 -9.26
C ILE A 311 -5.83 -6.83 -10.76
N THR A 312 -5.44 -5.61 -11.11
CA THR A 312 -5.36 -5.17 -12.51
C THR A 312 -4.32 -5.98 -13.27
N GLU A 313 -3.13 -6.21 -12.70
CA GLU A 313 -2.13 -7.09 -13.31
C GLU A 313 -2.69 -8.49 -13.54
N ALA A 314 -3.40 -9.05 -12.57
CA ALA A 314 -4.02 -10.36 -12.69
C ALA A 314 -5.07 -10.44 -13.83
N LEU A 315 -5.89 -9.40 -13.99
CA LEU A 315 -6.91 -9.30 -15.05
C LEU A 315 -6.31 -9.07 -16.45
N PHE A 316 -5.17 -8.40 -16.54
CA PHE A 316 -4.52 -8.03 -17.80
C PHE A 316 -3.39 -8.97 -18.22
N ASN A 317 -2.81 -9.71 -17.28
CA ASN A 317 -1.80 -10.73 -17.51
C ASN A 317 -2.25 -12.14 -17.08
N PRO A 318 -3.46 -12.61 -17.48
CA PRO A 318 -3.96 -13.93 -17.13
C PRO A 318 -3.12 -15.09 -17.68
N ASP A 319 -2.31 -14.82 -18.69
CA ASP A 319 -1.52 -15.86 -19.34
C ASP A 319 -0.05 -15.80 -18.91
N GLY A 320 0.32 -14.85 -18.02
CA GLY A 320 1.72 -14.67 -17.62
C GLY A 320 2.65 -14.31 -18.80
N VAL A 321 2.08 -13.79 -19.89
CA VAL A 321 2.79 -13.33 -21.10
C VAL A 321 3.68 -12.15 -20.76
N PHE A 322 3.22 -11.27 -19.89
CA PHE A 322 3.99 -10.16 -19.35
C PHE A 322 4.81 -10.57 -18.14
N LYS A 323 5.97 -9.93 -17.96
CA LYS A 323 6.77 -10.09 -16.75
C LYS A 323 5.93 -9.71 -15.52
N LYS A 324 5.96 -10.59 -14.52
CA LYS A 324 5.26 -10.42 -13.25
C LYS A 324 5.74 -9.17 -12.49
N ASP A 325 4.82 -8.57 -11.75
CA ASP A 325 4.93 -7.39 -10.91
C ASP A 325 5.25 -6.08 -11.66
N TRP A 326 5.24 -6.05 -12.99
CA TRP A 326 5.52 -4.81 -13.72
C TRP A 326 4.35 -3.84 -13.66
N MET A 327 3.14 -4.32 -13.90
CA MET A 327 1.96 -3.47 -13.79
C MET A 327 1.79 -3.03 -12.33
N LEU A 328 2.02 -3.93 -11.39
CA LEU A 328 2.06 -3.59 -9.97
C LEU A 328 3.14 -2.53 -9.66
N LEU A 329 4.34 -2.68 -10.21
CA LEU A 329 5.44 -1.72 -10.06
C LEU A 329 5.04 -0.34 -10.57
N THR A 330 4.37 -0.27 -11.71
CA THR A 330 3.88 1.00 -12.28
C THR A 330 2.87 1.65 -11.36
N THR A 331 1.85 0.89 -10.93
CA THR A 331 0.84 1.35 -9.97
C THR A 331 1.51 1.91 -8.71
N THR A 332 2.42 1.12 -8.14
CA THR A 332 3.09 1.43 -6.88
C THR A 332 4.01 2.63 -7.04
N THR A 333 4.73 2.74 -8.16
CA THR A 333 5.62 3.88 -8.43
C THR A 333 4.80 5.15 -8.55
N VAL A 334 3.78 5.16 -9.41
CA VAL A 334 2.89 6.32 -9.58
C VAL A 334 2.30 6.77 -8.24
N LYS A 335 1.82 5.81 -7.43
CA LYS A 335 1.26 6.10 -6.11
C LYS A 335 2.31 6.68 -5.16
N ILE A 336 3.48 6.05 -5.07
CA ILE A 336 4.55 6.52 -4.19
C ILE A 336 4.99 7.94 -4.58
N PHE A 337 5.13 8.24 -5.88
CA PHE A 337 5.45 9.61 -6.31
C PHE A 337 4.44 10.66 -5.82
N ILE A 338 3.15 10.31 -5.79
CA ILE A 338 2.11 11.14 -5.19
C ILE A 338 2.34 11.29 -3.67
N ASP A 339 2.62 10.20 -2.97
CA ASP A 339 2.84 10.17 -1.52
C ASP A 339 4.08 10.98 -1.11
N LEU A 340 5.14 10.93 -1.92
CA LEU A 340 6.39 11.65 -1.68
C LEU A 340 6.18 13.18 -1.59
N PHE A 341 5.22 13.70 -2.36
CA PHE A 341 4.99 15.13 -2.46
C PHE A 341 4.11 15.68 -1.32
N ILE A 342 3.51 14.83 -0.47
CA ILE A 342 2.60 15.29 0.60
C ILE A 342 3.33 16.13 1.63
N GLY A 343 4.60 15.79 1.92
CA GLY A 343 5.44 16.55 2.83
C GLY A 343 5.72 17.97 2.31
N VAL A 344 6.03 18.08 1.02
CA VAL A 344 6.21 19.39 0.35
C VAL A 344 4.90 20.18 0.36
N TRP A 345 3.79 19.53 0.04
CA TRP A 345 2.47 20.16 0.02
C TRP A 345 2.01 20.65 1.39
N CYS A 346 2.23 19.87 2.45
CA CYS A 346 1.92 20.26 3.82
C CYS A 346 2.78 21.45 4.28
N LEU A 347 4.03 21.56 3.84
CA LEU A 347 4.84 22.76 4.06
C LEU A 347 4.23 23.98 3.38
N VAL A 348 3.89 23.86 2.08
CA VAL A 348 3.23 24.94 1.32
C VAL A 348 1.94 25.37 2.00
N LEU A 349 1.05 24.43 2.34
CA LEU A 349 -0.21 24.72 3.02
C LEU A 349 -0.02 25.33 4.40
N SER A 350 0.95 24.85 5.19
CA SER A 350 1.26 25.44 6.50
C SER A 350 1.69 26.90 6.37
N CYS A 351 2.56 27.21 5.40
CA CYS A 351 2.98 28.58 5.11
C CYS A 351 1.79 29.45 4.66
N VAL A 352 1.01 28.98 3.69
CA VAL A 352 -0.18 29.70 3.21
C VAL A 352 -1.16 29.96 4.36
N TRP A 353 -1.35 28.99 5.24
CA TRP A 353 -2.30 29.14 6.35
C TRP A 353 -1.85 30.19 7.35
N VAL A 354 -0.60 30.14 7.80
CA VAL A 354 -0.07 31.06 8.82
C VAL A 354 0.11 32.48 8.27
N TYR A 355 0.59 32.62 7.04
CA TYR A 355 0.87 33.94 6.50
C TYR A 355 -0.36 34.63 5.88
N TRP A 356 -1.32 33.87 5.31
CA TRP A 356 -2.40 34.44 4.48
C TRP A 356 -3.82 34.11 4.96
N ILE A 357 -4.06 33.02 5.70
CA ILE A 357 -5.44 32.59 6.07
C ILE A 357 -5.77 32.89 7.54
N ASP A 358 -4.94 32.42 8.47
CA ASP A 358 -5.09 32.60 9.92
C ASP A 358 -3.89 33.38 10.47
N LYS A 359 -3.72 34.60 9.97
CA LYS A 359 -2.60 35.48 10.32
C LYS A 359 -2.72 35.94 11.77
N LYS A 360 -1.98 35.29 12.67
CA LYS A 360 -1.84 35.71 14.07
C LYS A 360 -0.58 36.58 14.24
N PRO A 361 -0.66 37.76 14.88
CA PRO A 361 0.51 38.60 15.11
C PRO A 361 1.58 37.84 15.91
N GLY A 362 2.74 37.58 15.29
CA GLY A 362 3.91 36.94 15.94
C GLY A 362 4.08 35.44 15.70
N ASP A 363 3.13 34.75 15.05
CA ASP A 363 3.24 33.30 14.78
C ASP A 363 4.11 33.05 13.53
N ARG A 364 5.24 32.35 13.68
CA ARG A 364 6.12 31.92 12.55
C ARG A 364 6.26 30.41 12.58
N VAL A 365 6.07 29.75 11.43
CA VAL A 365 6.32 28.31 11.31
C VAL A 365 7.83 28.06 11.41
N GLY A 366 8.27 27.42 12.49
CA GLY A 366 9.68 27.05 12.66
C GLY A 366 10.06 25.86 11.78
N TRP A 367 11.27 25.86 11.22
CA TRP A 367 11.82 24.73 10.43
C TRP A 367 11.73 23.38 11.17
N LYS A 368 11.87 23.41 12.50
CA LYS A 368 11.73 22.22 13.35
C LYS A 368 10.33 21.61 13.30
N GLU A 369 9.29 22.44 13.28
CA GLU A 369 7.89 21.98 13.18
C GLU A 369 7.59 21.37 11.81
N VAL A 370 8.23 21.87 10.75
CA VAL A 370 8.15 21.30 9.39
C VAL A 370 8.84 19.94 9.33
N ALA A 371 10.07 19.86 9.84
CA ALA A 371 10.83 18.62 9.87
C ALA A 371 10.15 17.53 10.71
N ASP A 372 9.50 17.91 11.82
CA ASP A 372 8.74 16.98 12.67
C ASP A 372 7.44 16.49 12.01
N ARG A 373 6.88 17.23 11.04
CA ARG A 373 5.68 16.87 10.27
C ARG A 373 5.99 16.07 9.01
N PHE A 374 7.24 16.05 8.54
CA PHE A 374 7.61 15.33 7.32
C PHE A 374 7.53 13.81 7.54
N PRO A 375 6.87 13.04 6.64
CA PRO A 375 6.74 11.59 6.83
C PRO A 375 8.11 10.90 6.73
N ARG A 376 8.55 10.22 7.78
CA ARG A 376 9.89 9.60 7.81
C ARG A 376 9.96 8.35 6.95
N PHE A 377 8.85 7.61 6.80
CA PHE A 377 8.78 6.46 5.90
C PHE A 377 9.09 6.81 4.44
N VAL A 378 8.80 8.05 4.02
CA VAL A 378 9.14 8.56 2.68
C VAL A 378 10.65 8.68 2.51
N LEU A 379 11.37 9.25 3.48
CA LEU A 379 12.84 9.29 3.44
C LEU A 379 13.42 7.88 3.44
N ALA A 380 12.86 7.00 4.26
CA ALA A 380 13.27 5.60 4.35
C ALA A 380 13.09 4.85 3.03
N TYR A 381 11.97 5.07 2.33
CA TYR A 381 11.75 4.52 0.99
C TYR A 381 12.85 4.95 0.02
N PHE A 382 13.15 6.25 -0.07
CA PHE A 382 14.21 6.75 -0.96
C PHE A 382 15.59 6.23 -0.58
N LEU A 383 15.86 6.10 0.73
CA LEU A 383 17.09 5.52 1.22
C LEU A 383 17.21 4.04 0.83
N ALA A 384 16.14 3.25 0.98
CA ALA A 384 16.11 1.85 0.56
C ALA A 384 16.25 1.72 -0.97
N PHE A 385 15.52 2.53 -1.73
CA PHE A 385 15.61 2.59 -3.18
C PHE A 385 17.02 2.97 -3.66
N GLY A 386 17.59 4.05 -3.13
CA GLY A 386 18.95 4.49 -3.44
C GLY A 386 20.01 3.48 -3.03
N LEU A 387 19.85 2.84 -1.87
CA LEU A 387 20.74 1.76 -1.41
C LEU A 387 20.75 0.60 -2.40
N PHE A 388 19.60 0.06 -2.77
CA PHE A 388 19.54 -1.09 -3.68
C PHE A 388 19.92 -0.75 -5.13
N LEU A 389 19.62 0.48 -5.58
CA LEU A 389 20.17 1.00 -6.84
C LEU A 389 21.71 1.01 -6.82
N LEU A 390 22.31 1.55 -5.75
CA LEU A 390 23.76 1.62 -5.60
C LEU A 390 24.38 0.23 -5.49
N LEU A 391 23.81 -0.67 -4.68
CA LEU A 391 24.29 -2.04 -4.54
C LEU A 391 24.27 -2.78 -5.89
N THR A 392 23.19 -2.64 -6.66
CA THR A 392 23.07 -3.26 -7.99
C THR A 392 24.07 -2.70 -9.00
N LYS A 393 24.37 -1.40 -8.89
CA LYS A 393 25.39 -0.74 -9.73
C LYS A 393 26.82 -1.10 -9.33
N LEU A 394 27.10 -1.21 -8.03
CA LEU A 394 28.44 -1.44 -7.50
C LEU A 394 28.84 -2.92 -7.46
N LEU A 395 27.87 -3.83 -7.40
CA LEU A 395 28.07 -5.28 -7.28
C LEU A 395 27.34 -6.04 -8.40
N PRO A 396 27.65 -5.77 -9.69
CA PRO A 396 26.97 -6.42 -10.82
C PRO A 396 27.12 -7.95 -10.81
N GLU A 397 28.21 -8.47 -10.26
CA GLU A 397 28.47 -9.91 -10.11
C GLU A 397 27.54 -10.60 -9.10
N LYS A 398 26.92 -9.85 -8.17
CA LYS A 398 25.96 -10.35 -7.17
C LYS A 398 24.50 -10.14 -7.55
N LEU A 399 24.21 -9.90 -8.84
CA LEU A 399 22.85 -9.63 -9.31
C LEU A 399 21.88 -10.79 -9.02
N SER A 400 22.33 -12.05 -9.07
CA SER A 400 21.51 -13.21 -8.71
C SER A 400 21.05 -13.15 -7.25
N ASP A 401 21.96 -12.81 -6.35
CA ASP A 401 21.69 -12.75 -4.92
C ASP A 401 20.82 -11.54 -4.60
N LEU A 402 21.06 -10.39 -5.25
CA LEU A 402 20.21 -9.21 -5.16
C LEU A 402 18.76 -9.49 -5.61
N LYS A 403 18.57 -10.37 -6.61
CA LYS A 403 17.22 -10.82 -7.02
C LYS A 403 16.55 -11.69 -5.96
N ILE A 404 17.32 -12.58 -5.31
CA ILE A 404 16.80 -13.40 -4.19
C ILE A 404 16.38 -12.48 -3.03
N VAL A 405 17.27 -11.56 -2.64
CA VAL A 405 16.98 -10.53 -1.64
C VAL A 405 15.73 -9.73 -2.00
N SER A 406 15.59 -9.29 -3.26
CA SER A 406 14.40 -8.58 -3.71
C SER A 406 13.13 -9.44 -3.59
N GLY A 407 13.20 -10.74 -3.86
CA GLY A 407 12.06 -11.66 -3.72
C GLY A 407 11.66 -11.89 -2.26
N GLU A 408 12.64 -11.99 -1.36
CA GLU A 408 12.42 -12.09 0.08
C GLU A 408 11.78 -10.82 0.66
N LEU A 409 12.29 -9.65 0.29
CA LEU A 409 11.70 -8.37 0.69
C LEU A 409 10.29 -8.18 0.14
N ASP A 410 10.02 -8.69 -1.08
CA ASP A 410 8.69 -8.69 -1.67
C ASP A 410 7.72 -9.62 -0.93
N ALA A 411 8.16 -10.79 -0.47
CA ALA A 411 7.34 -11.67 0.37
C ALA A 411 6.94 -10.99 1.69
N TRP A 412 7.89 -10.32 2.35
CA TRP A 412 7.59 -9.53 3.55
C TRP A 412 6.63 -8.38 3.26
N ARG A 413 6.89 -7.60 2.19
CA ARG A 413 5.99 -6.55 1.72
C ARG A 413 4.57 -7.08 1.58
N LYS A 414 4.41 -8.24 0.92
CA LYS A 414 3.10 -8.84 0.68
C LYS A 414 2.37 -9.16 1.98
N ILE A 415 3.06 -9.71 2.97
CA ILE A 415 2.48 -9.99 4.29
C ILE A 415 2.08 -8.70 5.01
N PHE A 416 2.93 -7.67 5.02
CA PHE A 416 2.61 -6.38 5.63
C PHE A 416 1.42 -5.70 4.95
N PHE A 417 1.31 -5.79 3.62
CA PHE A 417 0.12 -5.31 2.91
C PHE A 417 -1.12 -6.13 3.28
N ALA A 418 -1.04 -7.46 3.39
CA ALA A 418 -2.19 -8.25 3.83
C ALA A 418 -2.67 -7.84 5.24
N LEU A 419 -1.73 -7.57 6.16
CA LEU A 419 -2.04 -7.08 7.51
C LEU A 419 -2.68 -5.70 7.49
N ALA A 420 -2.19 -4.80 6.63
CA ALA A 420 -2.80 -3.49 6.43
C ALA A 420 -4.24 -3.63 5.93
N PHE A 421 -4.51 -4.54 5.00
CA PHE A 421 -5.83 -4.76 4.41
C PHE A 421 -6.84 -5.30 5.41
N PHE A 422 -6.45 -6.30 6.18
CA PHE A 422 -7.26 -6.79 7.29
C PHE A 422 -7.58 -5.66 8.27
N SER A 423 -6.57 -4.85 8.63
CA SER A 423 -6.72 -3.74 9.58
C SER A 423 -7.64 -2.64 9.06
N ILE A 424 -7.57 -2.33 7.77
CA ILE A 424 -8.47 -1.41 7.07
C ILE A 424 -9.91 -1.90 7.19
N GLY A 425 -10.15 -3.16 6.85
CA GLY A 425 -11.49 -3.75 6.92
C GLY A 425 -12.05 -3.74 8.34
N LEU A 426 -11.24 -4.11 9.33
CA LEU A 426 -11.64 -4.16 10.73
C LEU A 426 -12.03 -2.78 11.28
N SER A 427 -11.34 -1.73 10.82
CA SER A 427 -11.54 -0.35 11.30
C SER A 427 -12.68 0.40 10.59
N ALA A 428 -13.21 -0.14 9.49
CA ALA A 428 -14.29 0.50 8.74
C ALA A 428 -15.64 0.26 9.42
N ASP A 429 -16.27 1.34 9.90
CA ASP A 429 -17.59 1.33 10.55
C ASP A 429 -18.63 2.04 9.68
N PHE A 430 -19.43 1.28 8.94
CA PHE A 430 -20.45 1.83 8.05
C PHE A 430 -21.58 2.54 8.79
N ARG A 431 -21.84 2.21 10.06
CA ARG A 431 -22.93 2.82 10.83
C ARG A 431 -22.54 4.20 11.33
N LYS A 432 -21.32 4.36 11.87
CA LYS A 432 -20.78 5.69 12.24
C LYS A 432 -20.71 6.61 11.05
N LEU A 433 -20.27 6.09 9.91
CA LEU A 433 -20.24 6.86 8.65
C LEU A 433 -21.63 7.34 8.23
N TRP A 434 -22.72 6.65 8.57
CA TRP A 434 -24.06 7.13 8.27
C TRP A 434 -24.58 8.17 9.28
N GLN A 435 -24.18 8.03 10.56
CA GLN A 435 -24.70 8.85 11.67
C GLN A 435 -24.11 10.27 11.76
N GLU A 436 -22.91 10.51 11.23
CA GLU A 436 -22.19 11.79 11.39
C GLU A 436 -22.59 12.91 10.40
N GLY A 437 -23.79 12.83 9.79
CA GLY A 437 -24.25 13.87 8.84
C GLY A 437 -23.45 13.87 7.53
N LEU A 438 -22.84 12.73 7.21
CA LEU A 438 -21.93 12.53 6.09
C LEU A 438 -22.56 12.75 4.71
N GLY A 439 -23.89 12.89 4.58
CA GLY A 439 -24.54 13.00 3.27
C GLY A 439 -23.92 14.06 2.36
N LYS A 440 -23.54 15.24 2.88
CA LYS A 440 -22.84 16.28 2.10
C LYS A 440 -21.37 15.95 1.82
N LEU A 441 -20.66 15.38 2.79
CA LEU A 441 -19.26 14.96 2.64
C LEU A 441 -19.12 13.81 1.63
N LEU A 442 -20.00 12.81 1.76
CA LEU A 442 -20.23 11.71 0.84
C LEU A 442 -20.58 12.24 -0.55
N ALA A 443 -21.49 13.19 -0.66
CA ALA A 443 -21.85 13.78 -1.95
C ALA A 443 -20.65 14.48 -2.63
N VAL A 444 -19.86 15.28 -1.89
CA VAL A 444 -18.61 15.84 -2.43
C VAL A 444 -17.67 14.72 -2.88
N TYR A 445 -17.50 13.70 -2.06
CA TYR A 445 -16.61 12.58 -2.38
C TYR A 445 -17.05 11.87 -3.66
N VAL A 446 -18.33 11.48 -3.76
CA VAL A 446 -18.90 10.79 -4.93
C VAL A 446 -18.79 11.65 -6.18
N VAL A 447 -19.21 12.92 -6.11
CA VAL A 447 -19.18 13.84 -7.25
C VAL A 447 -17.74 14.07 -7.72
N CYS A 448 -16.81 14.28 -6.80
CA CYS A 448 -15.42 14.48 -7.18
C CYS A 448 -14.79 13.20 -7.73
N LEU A 449 -14.95 12.08 -7.02
CA LEU A 449 -14.36 10.80 -7.38
C LEU A 449 -14.86 10.33 -8.76
N PHE A 450 -16.17 10.13 -8.89
CA PHE A 450 -16.78 9.57 -10.09
C PHE A 450 -17.02 10.62 -11.17
N GLY A 451 -17.10 11.90 -10.83
CA GLY A 451 -17.32 12.97 -11.80
C GLY A 451 -16.07 13.38 -12.55
N PHE A 452 -14.89 13.44 -11.90
CA PHE A 452 -13.67 13.85 -12.59
C PHE A 452 -12.39 13.14 -12.17
N VAL A 453 -12.20 12.76 -10.90
CA VAL A 453 -10.92 12.19 -10.46
C VAL A 453 -10.61 10.89 -11.19
N ILE A 454 -11.58 9.98 -11.26
CA ILE A 454 -11.44 8.71 -11.99
C ILE A 454 -11.11 8.97 -13.47
N TRP A 455 -11.80 9.91 -14.11
CA TRP A 455 -11.66 10.16 -15.56
C TRP A 455 -10.39 10.93 -15.93
N ILE A 456 -10.02 11.94 -15.14
CA ILE A 456 -8.77 12.66 -15.35
C ILE A 456 -7.59 11.72 -15.11
N GLY A 457 -7.66 10.85 -14.09
CA GLY A 457 -6.67 9.80 -13.84
C GLY A 457 -6.52 8.84 -15.01
N LEU A 458 -7.62 8.46 -15.64
CA LEU A 458 -7.59 7.67 -16.87
C LEU A 458 -6.95 8.46 -18.02
N GLY A 459 -7.36 9.71 -18.23
CA GLY A 459 -6.84 10.56 -19.30
C GLY A 459 -5.34 10.82 -19.19
N ILE A 460 -4.82 11.00 -17.98
CA ILE A 460 -3.39 11.22 -17.75
C ILE A 460 -2.62 9.90 -17.83
N SER A 461 -3.16 8.81 -17.29
CA SER A 461 -2.60 7.47 -17.54
C SER A 461 -2.50 7.20 -19.03
N TRP A 462 -3.52 7.57 -19.82
CA TRP A 462 -3.51 7.42 -21.26
C TRP A 462 -2.43 8.31 -21.89
N LEU A 463 -2.39 9.61 -21.55
CA LEU A 463 -1.41 10.54 -22.10
C LEU A 463 0.04 10.06 -21.93
N PHE A 464 0.35 9.45 -20.79
CA PHE A 464 1.72 9.05 -20.48
C PHE A 464 2.02 7.58 -20.79
N PHE A 465 1.04 6.69 -20.70
CA PHE A 465 1.24 5.23 -20.78
C PHE A 465 0.61 4.56 -22.00
N HIS A 466 -0.10 5.30 -22.85
CA HIS A 466 -0.70 4.74 -24.06
C HIS A 466 0.35 4.12 -25.00
N GLY A 467 0.02 2.95 -25.53
CA GLY A 467 0.88 2.19 -26.44
C GLY A 467 2.04 1.48 -25.76
N MET A 468 2.20 1.62 -24.44
CA MET A 468 3.21 0.87 -23.69
C MET A 468 2.68 -0.48 -23.24
N GLN A 469 3.49 -1.50 -23.48
CA GLN A 469 3.26 -2.85 -23.02
C GLN A 469 4.28 -3.22 -21.95
N PRO A 470 3.90 -3.99 -20.91
CA PRO A 470 4.88 -4.60 -20.04
C PRO A 470 5.82 -5.47 -20.88
N PRO A 471 7.10 -5.61 -20.50
CA PRO A 471 8.00 -6.51 -21.19
C PRO A 471 7.51 -7.94 -21.10
N LEU A 472 7.74 -8.68 -22.18
CA LEU A 472 7.37 -10.08 -22.28
C LEU A 472 8.22 -10.93 -21.33
N ASN A 473 7.60 -11.99 -20.83
CA ASN A 473 8.27 -13.01 -20.04
C ASN A 473 9.11 -13.90 -20.98
N VAL A 474 10.37 -13.51 -21.20
CA VAL A 474 11.28 -14.23 -22.10
C VAL A 474 11.69 -15.54 -21.43
N GLY A 475 10.92 -16.61 -21.71
CA GLY A 475 11.11 -17.93 -21.10
C GLY A 475 10.00 -18.95 -21.37
N GLY A 476 8.89 -18.55 -22.00
CA GLY A 476 7.86 -19.49 -22.48
C GLY A 476 7.58 -19.26 -23.96
N GLY A 477 8.37 -19.88 -24.82
CA GLY A 477 7.88 -20.22 -26.16
C GLY A 477 6.83 -21.33 -26.04
N PRO A 478 5.94 -21.49 -27.05
CA PRO A 478 4.95 -22.57 -27.08
C PRO A 478 5.57 -23.96 -26.89
#